data_AF-A0A966I1V7-F1
#
_entry.id   AF-A0A966I1V7-F1
#
_cell.length_a   1.000
_cell.length_b   1.000
_cell.length_c   1.000
_cell.angle_alpha   90.00
_cell.angle_beta   90.00
_cell.angle_gamma   90.00
#
_symmetry.space_group_name_H-M   'P 1'
#
loop_
_entity.id
_entity.type
_entity.pdbx_description
1 polymer ?
#
loop_
_entity_poly.entity_id
_entity_poly.type
_entity_poly.pdbx_seq_one_letter_code
_entity_poly.pdbx_strand_id
1 'polypeptide(L)'
;KSVLAFLSARVGSISDNKLGGWYSYRASKTALNQIIKNFSIELKRTNPKAVVLGLQPGTVDSKLSEPFKKNVAKGKLFSPEQSMKLLLGVIEKVTIEDSGNLIAYDGEIISP
;
A
#
# COMPACT_ATOMS: atom_id res chain seq x y z
N LYS A 1 -1.54 20.17 -2.98
CA LYS A 1 -1.22 19.24 -1.86
C LYS A 1 0.04 18.47 -2.23
N SER A 2 0.90 18.16 -1.27
CA SER A 2 2.08 17.30 -1.49
C SER A 2 1.78 15.91 -0.95
N VAL A 3 2.05 14.87 -1.74
CA VAL A 3 1.80 13.48 -1.36
C VAL A 3 3.12 12.72 -1.38
N LEU A 4 3.45 12.06 -0.27
CA LEU A 4 4.53 11.10 -0.17
C LEU A 4 3.92 9.70 -0.04
N ALA A 5 4.14 8.86 -1.03
CA ALA A 5 3.57 7.51 -1.06
C ALA A 5 4.66 6.45 -1.05
N PHE A 6 4.47 5.41 -0.23
CA PHE A 6 5.37 4.26 -0.13
C PHE A 6 4.68 3.02 -0.67
N LEU A 7 5.35 2.24 -1.52
CA LEU A 7 4.84 0.94 -1.96
C LEU A 7 4.91 -0.07 -0.80
N SER A 8 3.76 -0.35 -0.20
CA SER A 8 3.58 -1.39 0.82
C SER A 8 2.89 -2.61 0.19
N ALA A 9 2.29 -3.47 1.00
CA ALA A 9 1.53 -4.62 0.52
C ALA A 9 0.41 -5.00 1.49
N ARG A 10 -0.69 -5.57 0.98
CA ARG A 10 -1.81 -6.08 1.82
C ARG A 10 -1.33 -7.11 2.84
N VAL A 11 -0.31 -7.90 2.50
CA VAL A 11 0.29 -8.89 3.41
C VAL A 11 0.96 -8.29 4.66
N GLY A 12 1.19 -6.96 4.67
CA GLY A 12 1.66 -6.22 5.85
C GLY A 12 0.54 -5.87 6.84
N SER A 13 -0.73 -6.15 6.51
CA SER A 13 -1.83 -6.13 7.46
C SER A 13 -1.80 -7.39 8.32
N ILE A 14 -1.70 -7.18 9.64
CA ILE A 14 -1.85 -8.15 10.72
C ILE A 14 -3.30 -8.65 10.78
N SER A 15 -4.31 -7.76 10.66
CA SER A 15 -5.72 -8.17 10.72
C SER A 15 -6.15 -9.06 9.55
N ASP A 16 -5.60 -8.82 8.35
CA ASP A 16 -5.85 -9.68 7.18
C ASP A 16 -5.06 -11.00 7.22
N ASN A 17 -4.12 -11.18 8.17
CA ASN A 17 -3.22 -12.32 8.18
C ASN A 17 -3.88 -13.60 8.71
N LYS A 18 -4.48 -14.37 7.80
CA LYS A 18 -5.10 -15.69 8.08
C LYS A 18 -4.28 -16.89 7.59
N LEU A 19 -3.19 -16.63 6.85
CA LEU A 19 -2.42 -17.67 6.14
C LEU A 19 -1.00 -17.85 6.68
N GLY A 20 -0.40 -16.82 7.28
CA GLY A 20 1.00 -16.85 7.70
C GLY A 20 1.99 -16.86 6.52
N GLY A 21 3.17 -17.45 6.75
CA GLY A 21 4.29 -17.52 5.80
C GLY A 21 4.93 -16.18 5.49
N TRP A 22 5.97 -16.18 4.63
CA TRP A 22 6.64 -14.97 4.15
C TRP A 22 7.10 -14.03 5.28
N TYR A 23 7.58 -14.60 6.39
CA TYR A 23 7.82 -13.88 7.64
C TYR A 23 8.60 -12.57 7.46
N SER A 24 9.75 -12.62 6.78
CA SER A 24 10.59 -11.45 6.55
C SER A 24 9.88 -10.38 5.71
N TYR A 25 9.20 -10.78 4.63
CA TYR A 25 8.48 -9.85 3.77
C TYR A 25 7.29 -9.21 4.50
N ARG A 26 6.46 -10.00 5.18
CA ARG A 26 5.33 -9.49 5.98
C ARG A 26 5.82 -8.55 7.07
N ALA A 27 6.79 -8.97 7.88
CA ALA A 27 7.36 -8.15 8.94
C ALA A 27 7.89 -6.81 8.40
N SER A 28 8.60 -6.83 7.26
CA SER A 28 9.11 -5.60 6.64
C SER A 28 7.99 -4.65 6.20
N LYS A 29 6.88 -5.18 5.67
CA LYS A 29 5.73 -4.38 5.21
C LYS A 29 4.89 -3.86 6.37
N THR A 30 4.72 -4.65 7.43
CA THR A 30 4.11 -4.21 8.68
C THR A 30 4.94 -3.11 9.35
N ALA A 31 6.27 -3.27 9.43
CA ALA A 31 7.16 -2.23 9.95
C ALA A 31 7.09 -0.94 9.12
N LEU A 32 7.06 -1.05 7.79
CA LEU A 32 6.85 0.11 6.90
C LEU A 32 5.52 0.82 7.20
N ASN A 33 4.43 0.07 7.39
CA ASN A 33 3.13 0.65 7.73
C ASN A 33 3.19 1.41 9.07
N GLN A 34 3.91 0.88 10.07
CA GLN A 34 4.12 1.56 11.35
C GLN A 34 4.94 2.86 11.19
N ILE A 35 5.98 2.84 10.36
CA ILE A 35 6.79 4.04 10.04
C ILE A 35 5.92 5.11 9.39
N ILE A 36 5.10 4.74 8.39
CA ILE A 36 4.17 5.64 7.72
C ILE A 36 3.20 6.26 8.74
N LYS A 37 2.65 5.44 9.65
CA LYS A 37 1.73 5.93 10.67
C LYS A 37 2.39 6.94 11.60
N ASN A 38 3.56 6.63 12.15
CA ASN A 38 4.30 7.54 13.03
C ASN A 38 4.66 8.84 12.30
N PHE A 39 5.21 8.74 11.09
CA PHE A 39 5.62 9.90 10.34
C PHE A 39 4.43 10.79 9.95
N SER A 40 3.25 10.23 9.66
CA SER A 40 2.03 11.01 9.41
C SER A 40 1.63 11.90 10.60
N ILE A 41 1.80 11.38 11.83
CA ILE A 41 1.47 12.10 13.07
C ILE A 41 2.46 13.23 13.30
N GLU A 42 3.75 12.97 13.08
CA GLU A 42 4.81 13.97 13.21
C GLU A 42 4.69 15.07 12.16
N LEU A 43 4.50 14.67 10.89
CA LEU A 43 4.38 15.59 9.76
C LEU A 43 3.16 16.52 9.89
N LYS A 44 2.07 16.05 10.49
CA LYS A 44 0.89 16.88 10.75
C LYS A 44 1.19 18.12 11.61
N ARG A 45 2.21 18.06 12.48
CA ARG A 45 2.61 19.19 13.36
C ARG A 45 3.34 20.30 12.59
N THR A 46 4.12 19.94 11.57
CA THR A 46 4.99 20.88 10.83
C THR A 46 4.43 21.24 9.45
N ASN A 47 3.67 20.34 8.82
CA ASN A 47 3.04 20.55 7.53
C ASN A 47 1.66 19.85 7.47
N PRO A 48 0.60 20.45 8.04
CA PRO A 48 -0.73 19.83 8.13
C PRO A 48 -1.43 19.61 6.78
N LYS A 49 -0.89 20.12 5.67
CA LYS A 49 -1.43 19.94 4.31
C LYS A 49 -0.71 18.85 3.51
N ALA A 50 0.36 18.26 4.05
CA ALA A 50 1.05 17.15 3.42
C ALA A 50 0.36 15.82 3.78
N VAL A 51 0.35 14.91 2.81
CA VAL A 51 -0.19 13.55 2.99
C VAL A 51 0.95 12.56 2.87
N VAL A 52 1.05 11.63 3.83
CA VAL A 52 1.95 10.49 3.73
C VAL A 52 1.14 9.21 3.89
N LEU A 53 1.33 8.24 2.99
CA LEU A 53 0.52 7.02 2.97
C LEU A 53 1.27 5.82 2.38
N GLY A 54 0.75 4.64 2.67
CA GLY A 54 1.14 3.40 2.01
C GLY A 54 0.22 3.11 0.83
N LEU A 55 0.78 2.58 -0.26
CA LEU A 55 0.03 2.11 -1.43
C LEU A 55 0.20 0.59 -1.59
N GLN A 56 -0.91 -0.10 -1.79
CA GLN A 56 -0.92 -1.50 -2.19
C GLN A 56 -1.22 -1.61 -3.70
N PRO A 57 -0.21 -1.91 -4.55
CA PRO A 57 -0.36 -1.96 -6.02
C PRO A 57 -1.28 -3.06 -6.57
N GLY A 58 -1.73 -3.99 -5.71
CA GLY A 58 -2.32 -5.25 -6.17
C GLY A 58 -1.23 -6.24 -6.60
N THR A 59 -1.61 -7.31 -7.30
CA THR A 59 -0.63 -8.26 -7.82
C THR A 59 -0.19 -7.82 -9.22
N VAL A 60 1.06 -7.36 -9.32
CA VAL A 60 1.64 -6.82 -10.55
C VAL A 60 2.54 -7.85 -11.20
N ASP A 61 2.38 -8.07 -12.50
CA ASP A 61 3.28 -8.87 -13.32
C ASP A 61 4.70 -8.28 -13.26
N SER A 62 5.52 -8.95 -12.46
CA SER A 62 6.88 -8.56 -12.11
C SER A 62 7.69 -9.79 -11.69
N LYS A 63 9.02 -9.65 -11.64
CA LYS A 63 9.94 -10.68 -11.12
C LYS A 63 9.57 -11.15 -9.71
N LEU A 64 9.05 -10.26 -8.85
CA LEU A 64 8.62 -10.62 -7.50
C LEU A 64 7.40 -11.55 -7.52
N SER A 65 6.46 -11.29 -8.42
CA SER A 65 5.20 -12.05 -8.53
C SER A 65 5.34 -13.34 -9.34
N GLU A 66 6.37 -13.46 -10.17
CA GLU A 66 6.55 -14.51 -11.17
C GLU A 66 6.37 -15.93 -10.62
N PRO A 67 6.94 -16.31 -9.45
CA PRO A 67 6.74 -17.64 -8.89
C PRO A 67 5.31 -17.91 -8.40
N PHE A 68 4.48 -16.86 -8.26
CA PHE A 68 3.18 -16.90 -7.58
C PHE A 68 2.00 -16.60 -8.51
N LYS A 69 2.24 -16.33 -9.80
CA LYS A 69 1.21 -15.97 -10.80
C LYS A 69 0.10 -17.00 -10.94
N LYS A 70 0.41 -18.30 -10.77
CA LYS A 70 -0.54 -19.41 -10.97
C LYS A 70 -1.75 -19.35 -10.03
N ASN A 71 -1.61 -18.74 -8.86
CA ASN A 71 -2.66 -18.66 -7.85
C ASN A 71 -3.44 -17.34 -7.89
N VAL A 72 -3.15 -16.47 -8.87
CA VAL A 72 -3.82 -15.18 -9.00
C VAL A 72 -5.14 -15.36 -9.72
N ALA A 73 -6.23 -14.87 -9.13
CA ALA A 73 -7.55 -14.92 -9.75
C ALA A 73 -7.54 -14.22 -11.13
N LYS A 74 -8.32 -14.76 -12.07
CA LYS A 74 -8.42 -14.21 -13.43
C LYS A 74 -8.84 -12.73 -13.36
N GLY A 75 -8.09 -11.85 -14.03
CA GLY A 75 -8.33 -10.40 -14.00
C GLY A 75 -7.78 -9.67 -12.77
N LYS A 76 -7.07 -10.34 -11.86
CA LYS A 76 -6.41 -9.73 -10.69
C LYS A 76 -4.88 -9.67 -10.81
N LEU A 77 -4.31 -10.10 -11.94
CA LEU A 77 -2.92 -9.86 -12.31
C LEU A 77 -2.85 -8.62 -13.21
N PHE A 78 -2.19 -7.57 -12.75
CA PHE A 78 -2.06 -6.31 -13.47
C PHE A 78 -0.72 -6.20 -14.18
N SER A 79 -0.69 -5.56 -15.35
CA SER A 79 0.57 -5.01 -15.88
C SER A 79 1.10 -3.88 -14.99
N PRO A 80 2.40 -3.58 -15.03
CA PRO A 80 2.96 -2.41 -14.35
C PRO A 80 2.23 -1.11 -14.70
N GLU A 81 1.87 -0.91 -15.97
CA GLU A 81 1.19 0.29 -16.46
C GLU A 81 -0.24 0.39 -15.90
N GLN A 82 -0.96 -0.73 -15.79
CA GLN A 82 -2.29 -0.75 -15.17
C GLN A 82 -2.23 -0.41 -13.68
N SER A 83 -1.30 -1.03 -12.94
CA SER A 83 -1.12 -0.75 -11.51
C SER A 83 -0.72 0.71 -11.28
N MET A 84 0.20 1.24 -12.08
CA MET A 84 0.60 2.66 -12.03
C MET A 84 -0.57 3.62 -12.25
N LYS A 85 -1.42 3.38 -13.27
CA LYS A 85 -2.62 4.21 -13.52
C LYS A 85 -3.60 4.19 -12.34
N LEU A 86 -3.84 3.01 -11.77
CA LEU A 86 -4.72 2.85 -10.61
C LEU A 86 -4.16 3.59 -9.39
N LEU A 87 -2.87 3.44 -9.09
CA LEU A 87 -2.21 4.11 -7.99
C LEU A 87 -2.16 5.63 -8.15
N LEU A 88 -1.94 6.15 -9.37
CA LEU A 88 -2.06 7.57 -9.65
C LEU A 88 -3.47 8.08 -9.34
N GLY A 89 -4.50 7.35 -9.75
CA GLY A 89 -5.88 7.69 -9.44
C GLY A 89 -6.17 7.75 -7.93
N VAL A 90 -5.51 6.92 -7.12
CA VAL A 90 -5.58 7.01 -5.65
C VAL A 90 -4.88 8.27 -5.17
N ILE A 91 -3.65 8.53 -5.60
CA ILE A 91 -2.85 9.72 -5.20
C ILE A 91 -3.58 11.03 -5.54
N GLU A 92 -4.29 11.09 -6.66
CA GLU A 92 -5.08 12.26 -7.05
C GLU A 92 -6.26 12.51 -6.11
N LYS A 93 -6.86 11.45 -5.55
CA LYS A 93 -8.08 11.53 -4.75
C LYS A 93 -7.86 11.65 -3.24
N VAL A 94 -6.71 11.22 -2.71
CA VAL A 94 -6.46 11.22 -1.27
C VAL A 94 -6.52 12.62 -0.64
N THR A 95 -6.99 12.67 0.58
CA THR A 95 -7.20 13.87 1.40
C THR A 95 -6.23 13.87 2.58
N ILE A 96 -6.27 14.92 3.41
CA ILE A 96 -5.40 14.99 4.60
C ILE A 96 -5.82 13.97 5.66
N GLU A 97 -7.09 13.55 5.64
CA GLU A 97 -7.70 12.54 6.50
C GLU A 97 -7.17 11.13 6.20
N ASP A 98 -6.69 10.91 4.98
CA ASP A 98 -6.12 9.64 4.52
C ASP A 98 -4.66 9.44 4.97
N SER A 99 -4.03 10.49 5.50
CA SER A 99 -2.64 10.45 5.93
C SER A 99 -2.41 9.42 7.05
N GLY A 100 -1.40 8.59 6.88
CA GLY A 100 -1.05 7.49 7.79
C GLY A 100 -1.72 6.16 7.48
N ASN A 101 -2.60 6.09 6.48
CA ASN A 101 -3.28 4.86 6.09
C ASN A 101 -2.49 4.08 5.01
N LEU A 102 -2.84 2.79 4.88
CA LEU A 102 -2.48 1.96 3.73
C LEU A 102 -3.71 1.87 2.81
N ILE A 103 -3.56 2.23 1.54
CA ILE A 103 -4.65 2.29 0.57
C ILE A 103 -4.33 1.41 -0.64
N ALA A 104 -5.28 0.58 -1.05
CA ALA A 104 -5.14 -0.28 -2.21
C ALA A 104 -5.39 0.47 -3.53
N TYR A 105 -4.97 -0.16 -4.63
CA TYR A 105 -5.16 0.33 -6.00
C TYR A 105 -6.61 0.70 -6.37
N ASP A 106 -7.60 0.15 -5.67
CA ASP A 106 -9.04 0.41 -5.85
C ASP A 106 -9.59 1.45 -4.85
N GLY A 107 -8.75 2.03 -4.01
CA GLY A 107 -9.12 3.03 -3.01
C GLY A 107 -9.54 2.43 -1.66
N GLU A 108 -9.55 1.10 -1.50
CA GLU A 108 -9.85 0.47 -0.21
C GLU A 108 -8.77 0.80 0.82
N ILE A 109 -9.17 1.27 2.00
CA ILE A 109 -8.28 1.40 3.16
C ILE A 109 -8.07 0.01 3.77
N ILE A 110 -6.81 -0.41 3.85
CA ILE A 110 -6.42 -1.69 4.45
C ILE A 110 -6.12 -1.46 5.94
N SER A 111 -6.88 -2.16 6.78
CA SER A 111 -6.70 -2.13 8.24
C SER A 111 -5.34 -2.73 8.68
N PRO A 112 -4.80 -2.30 9.82
CA PRO A 112 -3.54 -2.80 10.35
C PRO A 112 -3.45 -4.30 10.51
#